data_AF-A0A5B7FAL1-F1
#
_entry.id   AF-A0A5B7FAL1-F1
#
_cell.length_a   1.000
_cell.length_b   1.000
_cell.length_c   1.000
_cell.angle_alpha   90.00
_cell.angle_beta   90.00
_cell.angle_gamma   90.00
#
_symmetry.space_group_name_H-M   'P 1'
#
loop_
_entity.id
_entity.type
_entity.pdbx_description
1 polymer ?
#
loop_
_entity_poly.entity_id
_entity_poly.type
_entity_poly.pdbx_seq_one_letter_code
_entity_poly.pdbx_strand_id
1 'polypeptide(L)'
;MFTGFPLPSLTNPGELAFNFVILYDLEQLVQHPTLILDRLGDTPNILDLFFTSSPSAYDVTLSSQLGSSDHNLICILSYFSNPSSAFTKARGASGVLPLPVGGPEEVLC
;
A
#
# COMPACT_ATOMS: atom_id res chain seq x y z
N MET A 1 -18.98 -24.57 0.96
CA MET A 1 -19.45 -24.15 -0.37
C MET A 1 -19.87 -22.70 -0.24
N PHE A 2 -18.93 -21.76 -0.45
CA PHE A 2 -19.21 -20.33 -0.38
C PHE A 2 -19.83 -19.91 -1.72
N THR A 3 -21.06 -19.42 -1.70
CA THR A 3 -21.72 -18.87 -2.89
C THR A 3 -21.11 -17.50 -3.16
N GLY A 4 -20.18 -17.45 -4.12
CA GLY A 4 -19.67 -16.19 -4.64
C GLY A 4 -20.83 -15.39 -5.24
N PHE A 5 -21.04 -14.18 -4.75
CA PHE A 5 -21.95 -13.24 -5.40
C PHE A 5 -21.39 -12.95 -6.79
N PRO A 6 -22.16 -13.17 -7.87
CA PRO A 6 -21.70 -12.82 -9.21
C PRO A 6 -21.67 -11.30 -9.29
N LEU A 7 -20.47 -10.73 -9.35
CA LEU A 7 -20.32 -9.37 -9.84
C LEU A 7 -20.96 -9.31 -11.24
N PRO A 8 -21.81 -8.31 -11.53
CA PRO A 8 -22.45 -8.18 -12.84
C PRO A 8 -21.38 -8.23 -13.93
N SER A 9 -21.69 -8.89 -15.05
CA SER A 9 -20.78 -9.02 -16.19
C SER A 9 -20.51 -7.64 -16.80
N LEU A 10 -19.46 -6.99 -16.31
CA LEU A 10 -19.12 -5.62 -16.59
C LEU A 10 -17.78 -5.64 -17.31
N THR A 11 -17.83 -5.49 -18.63
CA THR A 11 -16.69 -5.70 -19.54
C THR A 11 -15.65 -4.59 -19.47
N ASN A 12 -15.86 -3.57 -18.63
CA ASN A 12 -14.87 -2.53 -18.39
C ASN A 12 -14.02 -2.87 -17.14
N PRO A 13 -12.70 -3.05 -17.28
CA PRO A 13 -11.80 -3.36 -16.17
C PRO A 13 -11.84 -2.35 -15.02
N GLY A 14 -12.06 -1.06 -15.32
CA GLY A 14 -12.13 -0.01 -14.31
C GLY A 14 -13.39 -0.10 -13.45
N GLU A 15 -14.52 -0.49 -14.05
CA GLU A 15 -15.78 -0.67 -13.32
C GLU A 15 -15.73 -1.94 -12.44
N LEU A 16 -15.04 -2.98 -12.91
CA LEU A 16 -14.74 -4.16 -12.10
C LEU A 16 -13.86 -3.81 -10.89
N ALA A 17 -12.80 -3.03 -11.10
CA ALA A 17 -11.92 -2.57 -10.02
C ALA A 17 -12.68 -1.72 -9.00
N PHE A 18 -13.53 -0.80 -9.45
CA PHE A 18 -14.38 0.02 -8.59
C PHE A 18 -15.35 -0.81 -7.75
N ASN A 19 -16.04 -1.78 -8.37
CA ASN A 19 -16.94 -2.66 -7.63
C ASN A 19 -16.19 -3.56 -6.64
N PHE A 20 -14.97 -4.00 -6.97
CA PHE A 20 -14.12 -4.73 -6.04
C PHE A 20 -13.78 -3.89 -4.80
N VAL A 21 -13.37 -2.64 -5.00
CA VAL A 21 -13.07 -1.70 -3.92
C VAL A 21 -14.28 -1.49 -3.00
N ILE A 22 -15.48 -1.30 -3.56
CA ILE A 22 -16.73 -1.18 -2.78
C ILE A 22 -17.05 -2.47 -2.02
N LEU A 23 -16.97 -3.62 -2.69
CA LEU A 23 -17.35 -4.90 -2.09
C LEU A 23 -16.48 -5.29 -0.89
N TYR A 24 -15.21 -4.89 -0.90
CA TYR A 24 -14.25 -5.19 0.15
C TYR A 24 -13.98 -4.02 1.09
N ASP A 25 -14.75 -2.93 0.99
CA ASP A 25 -14.61 -1.72 1.81
C ASP A 25 -13.15 -1.22 1.84
N LEU A 26 -12.53 -1.17 0.65
CA LEU A 26 -11.14 -0.74 0.50
C LEU A 26 -11.08 0.78 0.29
N GLU A 27 -10.05 1.40 0.84
CA GLU A 27 -9.75 2.81 0.65
C GLU A 27 -8.53 2.99 -0.27
N GLN A 28 -8.60 3.95 -1.19
CA GLN A 28 -7.49 4.34 -2.04
C GLN A 28 -6.56 5.32 -1.31
N LEU A 29 -5.31 4.95 -1.08
CA LEU A 29 -4.35 5.86 -0.41
C LEU A 29 -3.57 6.76 -1.37
N VAL A 30 -3.31 6.32 -2.60
CA VAL A 30 -2.63 7.16 -3.61
C VAL A 30 -3.64 8.16 -4.17
N GLN A 31 -3.56 9.41 -3.72
CA GLN A 31 -4.45 10.51 -4.16
C GLN A 31 -3.77 11.52 -5.10
N HIS A 32 -2.48 11.32 -5.38
CA HIS A 32 -1.69 12.24 -6.17
C HIS A 32 -1.40 11.67 -7.56
N PRO A 33 -1.34 12.52 -8.60
CA PRO A 33 -0.98 12.08 -9.94
C PRO A 33 0.36 11.35 -9.95
N THR A 34 0.34 10.15 -10.50
CA THR A 34 1.53 9.31 -10.62
C THR A 34 2.17 9.45 -11.98
N LEU A 35 1.41 9.83 -13.01
CA LEU A 35 1.95 10.18 -14.32
C LEU A 35 2.39 11.64 -14.36
N ILE A 36 3.67 11.87 -14.64
CA ILE A 36 4.19 13.16 -15.08
C ILE A 36 4.11 13.17 -16.61
N LEU A 37 3.32 14.08 -17.15
CA LEU A 37 3.19 14.20 -18.60
C LEU A 37 4.34 15.02 -19.18
N ASP A 38 5.04 14.42 -20.14
CA ASP A 38 6.13 15.06 -20.89
C ASP A 38 5.64 16.17 -21.84
N ARG A 39 4.32 16.33 -21.97
CA ARG A 39 3.66 17.18 -22.95
C ARG A 39 2.97 18.36 -22.27
N LEU A 40 3.36 19.56 -22.71
CA LEU A 40 2.79 20.82 -22.25
C LEU A 40 1.29 20.89 -22.58
N GLY A 41 0.44 20.79 -21.56
CA GLY A 41 -1.02 20.93 -21.67
C GLY A 41 -1.83 19.69 -21.29
N ASP A 42 -1.19 18.54 -21.06
CA ASP A 42 -1.89 17.34 -20.58
C ASP A 42 -2.08 17.42 -19.04
N THR A 43 -3.20 16.91 -18.52
CA THR A 43 -3.52 16.92 -17.08
C THR A 43 -2.89 15.72 -16.37
N PRO A 44 -2.09 15.91 -15.30
CA PRO A 44 -1.55 14.82 -14.49
C PRO A 44 -2.66 13.86 -14.03
N ASN A 45 -2.46 12.56 -14.20
CA ASN A 45 -3.46 11.53 -13.88
C ASN A 45 -2.91 10.53 -12.85
N ILE A 46 -3.80 9.99 -12.04
CA ILE A 46 -3.53 8.91 -11.08
C ILE A 46 -3.73 7.60 -11.85
N LEU A 47 -2.64 7.04 -12.36
CA LEU A 47 -2.69 5.75 -13.06
C LEU A 47 -2.36 4.58 -12.14
N ASP A 48 -1.60 4.84 -11.09
CA ASP A 48 -1.14 3.84 -10.16
C ASP A 48 -2.01 3.89 -8.89
N LEU A 49 -2.59 2.75 -8.53
CA LEU A 49 -3.62 2.64 -7.51
C LEU A 49 -3.15 1.74 -6.37
N PHE A 50 -3.34 2.19 -5.13
CA PHE A 50 -3.12 1.38 -3.93
C PHE A 50 -4.37 1.39 -3.07
N PHE A 51 -4.96 0.21 -2.86
CA PHE A 51 -6.18 0.01 -2.08
C PHE A 51 -5.88 -0.82 -0.83
N THR A 52 -6.44 -0.42 0.31
CA THR A 52 -6.25 -1.11 1.60
C THR A 52 -7.51 -1.04 2.45
N SER A 53 -7.78 -2.09 3.23
CA SER A 53 -8.83 -2.08 4.27
C SER A 53 -8.35 -1.49 5.60
N SER A 54 -7.09 -1.06 5.68
CA SER A 54 -6.46 -0.54 6.89
C SER A 54 -5.60 0.66 6.54
N PRO A 55 -6.21 1.80 6.17
CA PRO A 55 -5.52 3.01 5.72
C PRO A 55 -4.49 3.50 6.73
N SER A 56 -4.80 3.43 8.03
CA SER A 56 -3.91 3.87 9.12
C SER A 56 -2.67 3.01 9.32
N ALA A 57 -2.62 1.82 8.72
CA ALA A 57 -1.47 0.92 8.81
C ALA A 57 -0.38 1.25 7.78
N TYR A 58 -0.64 2.20 6.88
CA TYR A 58 0.27 2.55 5.81
C TYR A 58 0.46 4.06 5.74
N ASP A 59 1.65 4.46 5.34
CA ASP A 59 1.93 5.82 4.88
C ASP A 59 2.40 5.74 3.43
N VAL A 60 1.92 6.67 2.61
CA VAL A 60 2.17 6.69 1.16
C VAL A 60 2.88 7.97 0.82
N THR A 61 4.08 7.83 0.26
CA THR A 61 4.86 8.95 -0.24
C THR A 61 5.06 8.80 -1.74
N LEU A 62 5.03 9.92 -2.46
CA LEU A 62 5.46 9.98 -3.85
C LEU A 62 6.85 10.58 -3.91
N SER A 63 7.73 9.97 -4.68
CA SER A 63 9.01 10.57 -5.04
C SER A 63 9.12 10.74 -6.55
N SER A 64 9.99 11.67 -6.97
CA SER A 64 10.28 11.90 -8.39
C SER A 64 10.73 10.62 -9.09
N GLN A 65 10.56 10.59 -10.40
CA GLN A 65 10.97 9.51 -11.29
C GLN A 65 12.39 9.02 -10.99
N LEU A 66 12.56 7.70 -10.96
CA LEU A 66 13.88 7.07 -10.99
C LEU A 66 14.23 6.70 -12.43
N GLY A 67 15.23 7.37 -13.00
CA GLY A 67 15.66 7.13 -14.38
C GLY A 67 14.82 7.85 -15.42
N SER A 68 14.30 7.12 -16.42
CA SER A 68 13.59 7.68 -17.58
C SER A 68 12.10 7.35 -17.64
N SER A 69 11.53 6.80 -16.56
CA SER A 69 10.08 6.54 -16.51
C SER A 69 9.36 7.86 -16.35
N ASP A 70 8.23 8.02 -17.02
CA ASP A 70 7.28 9.12 -16.86
C ASP A 70 6.44 9.02 -15.56
N HIS A 71 6.62 7.97 -14.75
CA HIS A 71 5.89 7.76 -13.50
C HIS A 71 6.68 8.17 -12.25
N ASN A 72 6.02 8.90 -11.36
CA ASN A 72 6.45 9.08 -9.97
C ASN A 72 6.51 7.72 -9.29
N LEU A 73 7.54 7.52 -8.48
CA LEU A 73 7.61 6.34 -7.62
C LEU A 73 6.62 6.48 -6.48
N ILE A 74 5.88 5.39 -6.21
CA ILE A 74 5.05 5.27 -5.01
C ILE A 74 5.85 4.45 -3.99
N CYS A 75 6.18 5.07 -2.87
CA CYS A 75 6.78 4.39 -1.73
C CYS A 75 5.70 4.17 -0.65
N ILE A 76 5.58 2.92 -0.20
CA ILE A 76 4.57 2.52 0.79
C ILE A 76 5.32 2.05 2.03
N LEU A 77 5.15 2.79 3.13
CA LEU A 77 5.65 2.40 4.43
C LEU A 77 4.54 1.68 5.18
N SER A 78 4.87 0.55 5.81
CA SER A 78 3.92 -0.23 6.60
C SER A 78 4.27 -0.20 8.09
N TYR A 79 3.26 0.04 8.92
CA TYR A 79 3.39 0.07 10.38
C TYR A 79 2.96 -1.22 11.07
N PHE A 80 2.70 -2.29 10.31
CA PHE A 80 2.38 -3.59 10.91
C PHE A 80 3.51 -4.00 11.84
N SER A 81 3.19 -4.08 13.13
CA SER A 81 4.15 -4.44 14.17
C SER A 81 4.82 -5.74 13.75
N ASN A 82 6.15 -5.68 13.65
CA ASN A 82 7.03 -6.78 13.29
C ASN A 82 6.51 -8.11 13.88
N PRO A 83 6.21 -9.15 13.07
CA PRO A 83 5.67 -10.42 13.58
C PRO A 83 6.62 -11.14 14.55
N SER A 84 7.87 -10.67 14.67
CA SER A 84 8.84 -11.12 15.67
C SER A 84 8.37 -10.91 17.12
N SER A 85 7.44 -9.98 17.40
CA SER A 85 6.92 -9.76 18.76
C SER A 85 5.98 -10.86 19.29
N ALA A 86 5.50 -11.77 18.43
CA ALA A 86 4.63 -12.88 18.84
C ALA A 86 5.41 -14.09 19.40
N PHE A 87 6.74 -14.13 19.30
CA PHE A 87 7.57 -15.17 19.91
C PHE A 87 8.23 -14.68 21.19
N THR A 88 7.47 -14.73 22.30
CA THR A 88 7.86 -15.20 23.65
C THR A 88 6.98 -14.54 24.73
N LYS A 89 5.73 -14.98 24.85
CA LYS A 89 5.07 -15.03 26.16
C LYS A 89 5.18 -16.44 26.76
N ALA A 90 6.40 -17.00 26.75
CA ALA A 90 6.75 -18.08 27.64
C ALA A 90 7.34 -17.46 28.90
N ARG A 91 6.55 -17.50 29.98
CA ARG A 91 6.90 -17.07 31.33
C ARG A 91 8.14 -17.84 31.82
N GLY A 92 9.23 -17.15 32.15
CA GLY A 92 10.26 -17.70 33.04
C GLY A 92 11.69 -17.16 32.89
N ALA A 93 12.09 -16.36 33.88
CA ALA A 93 13.46 -16.18 34.41
C ALA A 93 14.50 -15.33 33.66
N SER A 94 14.86 -14.22 34.33
CA SER A 94 16.21 -13.76 34.67
C SER A 94 17.19 -13.30 33.57
N GLY A 95 17.56 -12.01 33.61
CA GLY A 95 18.85 -11.51 33.11
C GLY A 95 18.76 -10.25 32.24
N VAL A 96 19.57 -9.23 32.56
CA VAL A 96 19.70 -7.89 31.98
C VAL A 96 20.06 -7.85 30.46
N LEU A 97 19.30 -7.02 29.69
CA LEU A 97 19.59 -6.09 28.56
C LEU A 97 20.39 -6.56 27.30
N PRO A 98 20.08 -6.09 26.05
CA PRO A 98 20.10 -4.66 25.65
C PRO A 98 18.87 -4.15 24.85
N LEU A 99 18.74 -2.82 24.82
CA LEU A 99 17.81 -2.08 23.95
C LEU A 99 18.04 -2.47 22.48
N PRO A 100 16.99 -2.67 21.66
CA PRO A 100 17.18 -2.78 20.23
C PRO A 100 17.59 -1.41 19.69
N VAL A 101 18.85 -1.32 19.28
CA VAL A 101 19.34 -0.35 18.30
C VAL A 101 18.51 -0.48 17.03
N GLY A 102 18.23 0.65 16.37
CA GLY A 102 17.34 0.83 15.23
C GLY A 102 17.13 -0.41 14.37
N GLY A 103 15.88 -0.87 14.33
CA GLY A 103 15.45 -1.87 13.35
C GLY A 103 15.54 -1.29 11.94
N PRO A 104 15.72 -2.13 10.92
CA PRO A 104 15.79 -1.68 9.54
C PRO A 104 14.50 -0.93 9.20
N GLU A 105 14.67 0.30 8.71
CA GLU A 105 13.64 0.94 7.93
C GLU A 105 13.51 0.09 6.66
N GLU A 106 12.54 -0.83 6.66
CA GLU A 106 12.15 -1.59 5.49
C GLU A 106 11.47 -0.62 4.52
N VAL A 107 12.27 0.26 3.93
CA VAL A 107 11.86 1.11 2.82
C VAL A 107 11.81 0.20 1.61
N LEU A 108 10.62 -0.33 1.34
CA LEU A 108 10.34 -0.93 0.04
C LEU A 108 10.23 0.24 -0.97
N CYS A 109 11.32 0.44 -1.72
CA CYS A 109 11.31 1.17 -2.98
C CYS A 109 11.03 0.19 -4.13
#